data_AF-A0AAX1UFE7-F1
#
_entry.id   AF-A0AAX1UFE7-F1
#
_cell.length_a   1.000
_cell.length_b   1.000
_cell.length_c   1.000
_cell.angle_alpha   90.00
_cell.angle_beta   90.00
_cell.angle_gamma   90.00
#
_symmetry.space_group_name_H-M   'P 1'
#
loop_
_entity.id
_entity.type
_entity.pdbx_description
1 polymer ?
#
loop_
_entity_poly.entity_id
_entity_poly.type
_entity_poly.pdbx_seq_one_letter_code
_entity_poly.pdbx_strand_id
1 'polypeptide(L)'
;MPSDYAETEVIGDFWEYPLAFGETLSSHDWVPLYTNRLLTSRFVARALAEGRRADIGTALILWAEAFRQDPAGTLPDDDLELARLAGFGADLDGWRAARAGALYGWRETHIANQEDARDNPRLGHPMIAGIARDMYRRKRGRDQARTEGAKAMARTRVRRKLIEINCTRAADSADVVALIAEWLIQRDLYITSDNVRAAFEATRGGPKVVTFQ
;
A
#
# COMPACT_ATOMS: atom_id res chain seq x y z
N MET A 1 -13.32 -51.00 9.82
CA MET A 1 -13.51 -49.65 9.25
C MET A 1 -12.13 -49.10 8.93
N PRO A 2 -11.74 -48.96 7.66
CA PRO A 2 -10.48 -48.33 7.32
C PRO A 2 -10.60 -46.83 7.62
N SER A 3 -9.58 -46.29 8.26
CA SER A 3 -9.51 -44.91 8.73
C SER A 3 -8.91 -44.06 7.61
N ASP A 4 -9.76 -43.45 6.78
CA ASP A 4 -9.40 -42.48 5.74
C ASP A 4 -9.05 -41.10 6.36
N TYR A 5 -8.03 -41.06 7.24
CA TYR A 5 -7.34 -39.81 7.47
C TYR A 5 -6.30 -39.69 6.36
N ALA A 6 -6.70 -39.06 5.25
CA ALA A 6 -5.77 -38.58 4.25
C ALA A 6 -4.65 -37.83 4.98
N GLU A 7 -3.41 -38.27 4.82
CA GLU A 7 -2.24 -37.60 5.36
C GLU A 7 -2.29 -36.14 4.90
N THR A 8 -2.51 -35.21 5.85
CA THR A 8 -2.40 -33.78 5.56
C THR A 8 -0.94 -33.51 5.23
N GLU A 9 -0.59 -33.60 3.95
CA GLU A 9 0.72 -33.21 3.45
C GLU A 9 0.88 -31.72 3.76
N VAL A 10 1.84 -31.39 4.64
CA VAL A 10 2.19 -30.00 4.92
C VAL A 10 2.93 -29.48 3.70
N ILE A 11 2.18 -28.91 2.74
CA ILE A 11 2.72 -28.25 1.55
C ILE A 11 3.30 -26.89 2.00
N GLY A 12 4.52 -26.93 2.56
CA GLY A 12 5.30 -25.75 2.91
C GLY A 12 4.84 -24.98 4.17
N ASP A 13 5.74 -24.19 4.73
CA ASP A 13 5.43 -23.25 5.81
C ASP A 13 4.60 -22.08 5.24
N PHE A 14 3.27 -22.15 5.36
CA PHE A 14 2.39 -21.06 4.96
C PHE A 14 2.78 -19.76 5.70
N TRP A 15 3.20 -18.76 4.93
CA TRP A 15 3.47 -17.42 5.44
C TRP A 15 2.75 -16.35 4.64
N GLU A 16 1.71 -15.79 5.25
CA GLU A 16 0.96 -14.66 4.71
C GLU A 16 1.73 -13.34 4.91
N TYR A 17 1.90 -12.61 3.81
CA TYR A 17 2.51 -11.29 3.80
C TYR A 17 1.54 -10.25 4.41
N PRO A 18 2.02 -9.29 5.23
CA PRO A 18 1.14 -8.38 5.97
C PRO A 18 0.47 -7.29 5.10
N LEU A 19 0.81 -7.20 3.82
CA LEU A 19 0.25 -6.22 2.87
C LEU A 19 -0.32 -6.94 1.65
N ALA A 20 -1.46 -6.47 1.17
CA ALA A 20 -2.10 -6.96 -0.06
C ALA A 20 -1.56 -6.25 -1.31
N PHE A 21 -1.84 -6.78 -2.49
CA PHE A 21 -1.61 -6.04 -3.74
C PHE A 21 -2.40 -4.71 -3.73
N GLY A 22 -1.78 -3.66 -4.28
CA GLY A 22 -2.24 -2.27 -4.21
C GLY A 22 -1.77 -1.52 -2.95
N GLU A 23 -1.25 -2.23 -1.93
CA GLU A 23 -0.77 -1.62 -0.69
C GLU A 23 0.71 -1.20 -0.79
N THR A 24 0.92 -0.11 -1.52
CA THR A 24 2.25 0.47 -1.79
C THR A 24 2.62 1.59 -0.80
N LEU A 25 3.89 2.00 -0.78
CA LEU A 25 4.36 3.20 -0.08
C LEU A 25 4.38 4.42 -1.02
N SER A 26 4.29 5.63 -0.47
CA SER A 26 4.26 6.89 -1.24
C SER A 26 5.55 7.70 -1.18
N SER A 27 6.44 7.40 -0.24
CA SER A 27 7.77 8.00 -0.09
C SER A 27 8.74 6.90 0.31
N HIS A 28 9.89 6.87 -0.37
CA HIS A 28 10.92 5.84 -0.23
C HIS A 28 12.25 6.42 0.26
N ASP A 29 12.30 7.74 0.52
CA ASP A 29 13.52 8.45 0.91
C ASP A 29 13.96 8.13 2.34
N TRP A 30 13.05 7.61 3.15
CA TRP A 30 13.32 7.24 4.53
C TRP A 30 12.76 5.84 4.84
N VAL A 31 13.65 4.96 5.28
CA VAL A 31 13.36 3.62 5.78
C VAL A 31 14.33 3.34 6.94
N PRO A 32 13.87 2.75 8.07
CA PRO A 32 14.77 2.39 9.16
C PRO A 32 15.70 1.23 8.76
N LEU A 33 17.00 1.48 8.76
CA LEU A 33 18.00 0.43 8.46
C LEU A 33 18.26 -0.52 9.65
N TYR A 34 17.90 -0.11 10.87
CA TYR A 34 18.23 -0.83 12.12
C TYR A 34 19.71 -1.24 12.19
N THR A 35 20.61 -0.26 12.11
CA THR A 35 22.07 -0.45 12.02
C THR A 35 22.62 -1.48 12.99
N ASN A 36 22.26 -1.43 14.27
CA ASN A 36 22.73 -2.41 15.25
C ASN A 36 22.30 -3.85 14.88
N ARG A 37 21.05 -4.04 14.46
CA ARG A 37 20.52 -5.35 14.06
C ARG A 37 21.20 -5.86 12.78
N LEU A 38 21.45 -4.98 11.81
CA LEU A 38 22.17 -5.32 10.58
C LEU A 38 23.61 -5.74 10.88
N LEU A 39 24.37 -4.90 11.58
CA LEU A 39 25.80 -5.10 11.82
C LEU A 39 26.09 -6.30 12.73
N THR A 40 25.15 -6.69 13.60
CA THR A 40 25.25 -7.87 14.46
C THR A 40 24.56 -9.11 13.88
N SER A 41 23.99 -9.02 12.68
CA SER A 41 23.22 -10.11 12.09
C SER A 41 24.12 -11.29 11.67
N ARG A 42 23.54 -12.49 11.68
CA ARG A 42 24.15 -13.67 11.06
C ARG A 42 24.43 -13.48 9.57
N PHE A 43 23.63 -12.67 8.89
CA PHE A 43 23.84 -12.33 7.47
C PHE A 43 25.21 -11.68 7.25
N VAL A 44 25.48 -10.57 7.94
CA VAL A 44 26.77 -9.86 7.82
C VAL A 44 27.92 -10.74 8.28
N ALA A 45 27.78 -11.43 9.41
CA ALA A 45 28.81 -12.33 9.92
C ALA A 45 29.18 -13.43 8.90
N ARG A 46 28.17 -14.06 8.26
CA ARG A 46 28.36 -15.10 7.25
C ARG A 46 29.00 -14.56 5.98
N ALA A 47 28.49 -13.44 5.45
CA ALA A 47 29.03 -12.81 4.25
C ALA A 47 30.51 -12.46 4.41
N LEU A 48 30.93 -11.97 5.58
CA LEU A 48 32.33 -11.69 5.88
C LEU A 48 33.17 -12.97 6.00
N ALA A 49 32.67 -13.98 6.72
CA ALA A 49 33.39 -15.25 6.92
C ALA A 49 33.62 -16.02 5.60
N GLU A 50 32.66 -15.94 4.68
CA GLU A 50 32.71 -16.64 3.38
C GLU A 50 33.36 -15.78 2.27
N GLY A 51 33.93 -14.62 2.59
CA GLY A 51 34.58 -13.74 1.63
C GLY A 51 33.63 -13.05 0.64
N ARG A 52 32.31 -13.11 0.87
CA ARG A 52 31.27 -12.54 0.01
C ARG A 52 30.75 -11.20 0.52
N ARG A 53 31.67 -10.28 0.83
CA ARG A 53 31.31 -8.94 1.33
C ARG A 53 30.43 -8.15 0.34
N ALA A 54 30.56 -8.41 -0.95
CA ALA A 54 29.76 -7.76 -2.00
C ALA A 54 28.25 -8.04 -1.84
N ASP A 55 27.86 -9.23 -1.36
CA ASP A 55 26.47 -9.62 -1.14
C ASP A 55 25.74 -8.66 -0.20
N ILE A 56 26.45 -8.03 0.75
CA ILE A 56 25.88 -7.03 1.66
C ILE A 56 25.40 -5.81 0.88
N GLY A 57 26.19 -5.33 -0.08
CA GLY A 57 25.80 -4.20 -0.93
C GLY A 57 24.60 -4.54 -1.81
N THR A 58 24.64 -5.70 -2.46
CA THR A 58 23.53 -6.20 -3.29
C THR A 58 22.25 -6.37 -2.49
N ALA A 59 22.33 -6.93 -1.27
CA ALA A 59 21.17 -7.06 -0.39
C ALA A 59 20.58 -5.70 -0.04
N LEU A 60 21.40 -4.68 0.29
CA LEU A 60 20.91 -3.33 0.59
C LEU A 60 20.21 -2.67 -0.60
N ILE A 61 20.70 -2.89 -1.83
CA ILE A 61 20.03 -2.45 -3.06
C ILE A 61 18.66 -3.11 -3.17
N LEU A 62 18.60 -4.44 -3.04
CA LEU A 62 17.35 -5.19 -3.10
C LEU A 62 16.37 -4.81 -1.98
N TRP A 63 16.86 -4.50 -0.77
CA TRP A 63 16.03 -4.02 0.33
C TRP A 63 15.39 -2.66 -0.03
N ALA A 64 16.16 -1.75 -0.63
CA ALA A 64 15.64 -0.46 -1.08
C ALA A 64 14.61 -0.63 -2.21
N GLU A 65 14.89 -1.50 -3.19
CA GLU A 65 13.96 -1.81 -4.27
C GLU A 65 12.68 -2.48 -3.77
N ALA A 66 12.76 -3.33 -2.75
CA ALA A 66 11.61 -4.01 -2.18
C ALA A 66 10.54 -3.03 -1.69
N PHE A 67 10.93 -1.93 -1.04
CA PHE A 67 9.97 -0.93 -0.55
C PHE A 67 9.22 -0.19 -1.67
N ARG A 68 9.73 -0.25 -2.90
CA ARG A 68 9.13 0.37 -4.11
C ARG A 68 8.21 -0.60 -4.87
N GLN A 69 8.15 -1.88 -4.46
CA GLN A 69 7.33 -2.90 -5.09
C GLN A 69 5.85 -2.81 -4.65
N ASP A 70 5.04 -3.64 -5.31
CA ASP A 70 3.62 -3.86 -4.99
C ASP A 70 3.38 -5.37 -4.74
N PRO A 71 3.11 -5.80 -3.50
CA PRO A 71 3.02 -5.00 -2.27
C PRO A 71 4.39 -4.48 -1.81
N ALA A 72 4.38 -3.40 -1.01
CA ALA A 72 5.61 -2.83 -0.51
C ALA A 72 6.39 -3.81 0.39
N GLY A 73 7.70 -3.90 0.18
CA GLY A 73 8.61 -4.76 0.93
C GLY A 73 8.71 -6.21 0.42
N THR A 74 8.16 -6.49 -0.76
CA THR A 74 8.30 -7.78 -1.45
C THR A 74 9.31 -7.67 -2.58
N LEU A 75 9.75 -8.81 -3.13
CA LEU A 75 10.50 -8.89 -4.37
C LEU A 75 9.85 -9.92 -5.31
N PRO A 76 9.95 -9.77 -6.63
CA PRO A 76 9.61 -10.85 -7.57
C PRO A 76 10.56 -12.04 -7.36
N ASP A 77 10.05 -13.26 -7.50
CA ASP A 77 10.90 -14.47 -7.56
C ASP A 77 11.23 -14.84 -9.02
N ASP A 78 11.82 -13.91 -9.75
CA ASP A 78 12.27 -14.09 -11.12
C ASP A 78 13.70 -13.55 -11.28
N ASP A 79 14.60 -14.37 -11.85
CA ASP A 79 16.02 -14.02 -11.93
C ASP A 79 16.29 -12.83 -12.86
N LEU A 80 15.51 -12.66 -13.92
CA LEU A 80 15.68 -11.53 -14.84
C LEU A 80 15.27 -10.22 -14.16
N GLU A 81 14.13 -10.20 -13.48
CA GLU A 81 13.68 -9.05 -12.71
C GLU A 81 14.63 -8.75 -11.55
N LEU A 82 15.04 -9.76 -10.79
CA LEU A 82 15.95 -9.59 -9.66
C LEU A 82 17.33 -9.10 -10.09
N ALA A 83 17.90 -9.61 -11.19
CA ALA A 83 19.17 -9.11 -11.73
C ALA A 83 19.07 -7.62 -12.10
N ARG A 84 17.94 -7.20 -12.70
CA ARG A 84 17.67 -5.80 -13.01
C ARG A 84 17.58 -4.95 -11.73
N LEU A 85 16.80 -5.39 -10.74
CA LEU A 85 16.61 -4.68 -9.47
C LEU A 85 17.92 -4.60 -8.65
N ALA A 86 18.73 -5.66 -8.68
CA ALA A 86 20.02 -5.73 -8.00
C ALA A 86 21.14 -4.93 -8.70
N GLY A 87 20.90 -4.39 -9.91
CA GLY A 87 21.85 -3.59 -10.67
C GLY A 87 22.85 -4.38 -11.51
N PHE A 88 22.62 -5.68 -11.73
CA PHE A 88 23.44 -6.52 -12.63
C PHE A 88 23.07 -6.32 -14.12
N GLY A 89 21.85 -5.86 -14.40
CA GLY A 89 21.40 -5.62 -15.77
C GLY A 89 21.37 -6.91 -16.58
N ALA A 90 22.20 -6.98 -17.64
CA ALA A 90 22.29 -8.17 -18.50
C ALA A 90 23.17 -9.30 -17.93
N ASP A 91 23.91 -9.07 -16.84
CA ASP A 91 24.78 -10.07 -16.22
C ASP A 91 24.00 -11.03 -15.30
N LEU A 92 23.27 -11.96 -15.93
CA LEU A 92 22.50 -12.98 -15.21
C LEU A 92 23.38 -13.98 -14.46
N ASP A 93 24.58 -14.28 -14.95
CA ASP A 93 25.47 -15.24 -14.31
C ASP A 93 26.08 -14.66 -13.03
N GLY A 94 26.46 -13.38 -13.06
CA GLY A 94 26.85 -12.63 -11.87
C GLY A 94 25.71 -12.54 -10.85
N TRP A 95 24.48 -12.27 -11.30
CA TRP A 95 23.30 -12.31 -10.42
C TRP A 95 23.13 -13.68 -9.77
N ARG A 96 23.13 -14.77 -10.56
CA ARG A 96 22.94 -16.14 -10.05
C ARG A 96 24.00 -16.51 -9.01
N ALA A 97 25.25 -16.07 -9.19
CA ALA A 97 26.31 -16.26 -8.22
C ALA A 97 26.06 -15.50 -6.90
N ALA A 98 25.52 -14.28 -6.97
CA ALA A 98 25.22 -13.44 -5.80
C ALA A 98 23.89 -13.79 -5.11
N ARG A 99 22.93 -14.38 -5.83
CA ARG A 99 21.53 -14.57 -5.44
C ARG A 99 21.36 -15.14 -4.04
N ALA A 100 22.02 -16.27 -3.75
CA ALA A 100 21.85 -16.97 -2.47
C ALA A 100 22.32 -16.12 -1.27
N GLY A 101 23.35 -15.30 -1.45
CA GLY A 101 23.84 -14.39 -0.41
C GLY A 101 22.99 -13.13 -0.30
N ALA A 102 22.69 -12.49 -1.43
CA ALA A 102 21.89 -11.26 -1.49
C ALA A 102 20.45 -11.47 -0.99
N LEU A 103 19.88 -12.66 -1.19
CA LEU A 103 18.56 -13.06 -0.73
C LEU A 103 18.58 -13.79 0.63
N TYR A 104 19.62 -13.61 1.45
CA TYR A 104 19.62 -14.19 2.80
C TYR A 104 18.37 -13.79 3.60
N GLY A 105 17.61 -14.78 4.07
CA GLY A 105 16.41 -14.59 4.90
C GLY A 105 15.14 -14.23 4.12
N TRP A 106 15.23 -14.12 2.79
CA TRP A 106 14.05 -14.05 1.93
C TRP A 106 13.44 -15.44 1.76
N ARG A 107 12.12 -15.51 1.68
CA ARG A 107 11.36 -16.74 1.46
C ARG A 107 10.08 -16.43 0.70
N GLU A 108 9.53 -17.44 0.04
CA GLU A 108 8.22 -17.36 -0.59
C GLU A 108 7.15 -16.91 0.42
N THR A 109 6.19 -16.13 -0.05
CA THR A 109 5.09 -15.61 0.77
C THR A 109 3.79 -15.59 -0.01
N HIS A 110 2.70 -15.84 0.70
CA HIS A 110 1.35 -15.72 0.15
C HIS A 110 0.83 -14.29 0.33
N ILE A 111 0.22 -13.73 -0.70
CA ILE A 111 -0.30 -12.37 -0.66
C ILE A 111 -1.82 -12.41 -0.81
N ALA A 112 -2.53 -11.65 0.01
CA ALA A 112 -3.98 -11.50 -0.13
C ALA A 112 -4.33 -10.94 -1.52
N ASN A 113 -5.35 -11.53 -2.15
CA ASN A 113 -5.79 -11.23 -3.52
C ASN A 113 -4.75 -11.56 -4.62
N GLN A 114 -3.81 -12.48 -4.37
CA GLN A 114 -2.85 -12.95 -5.37
C GLN A 114 -3.50 -13.66 -6.57
N GLU A 115 -4.79 -14.00 -6.49
CA GLU A 115 -5.55 -14.53 -7.64
C GLU A 115 -5.52 -13.59 -8.85
N ASP A 116 -5.44 -12.28 -8.60
CA ASP A 116 -5.34 -11.24 -9.63
C ASP A 116 -3.92 -11.17 -10.26
N ALA A 117 -2.94 -11.84 -9.67
CA ALA A 117 -1.52 -11.83 -10.05
C ALA A 117 -0.89 -13.24 -9.95
N ARG A 118 -1.59 -14.25 -10.50
CA ARG A 118 -1.26 -15.68 -10.35
C ARG A 118 0.15 -16.07 -10.83
N ASP A 119 0.68 -15.39 -11.85
CA ASP A 119 1.99 -15.66 -12.44
C ASP A 119 3.12 -14.78 -11.85
N ASN A 120 2.91 -14.19 -10.66
CA ASN A 120 3.87 -13.29 -10.01
C ASN A 120 4.22 -13.80 -8.60
N PRO A 121 5.06 -14.84 -8.48
CA PRO A 121 5.52 -15.31 -7.18
C PRO A 121 6.33 -14.20 -6.49
N ARG A 122 6.12 -14.06 -5.18
CA ARG A 122 6.75 -13.01 -4.38
C ARG A 122 7.58 -13.60 -3.25
N LEU A 123 8.73 -12.99 -3.03
CA LEU A 123 9.58 -13.20 -1.87
C LEU A 123 9.29 -12.13 -0.82
N GLY A 124 9.22 -12.55 0.43
CA GLY A 124 9.19 -11.67 1.60
C GLY A 124 10.40 -11.88 2.50
N HIS A 125 10.79 -10.83 3.22
CA HIS A 125 11.77 -10.91 4.30
C HIS A 125 11.12 -10.43 5.62
N PRO A 126 11.09 -11.22 6.71
CA PRO A 126 10.31 -10.90 7.92
C PRO A 126 10.58 -9.51 8.53
N MET A 127 11.84 -9.07 8.52
CA MET A 127 12.20 -7.73 9.01
C MET A 127 11.69 -6.62 8.08
N ILE A 128 11.79 -6.81 6.76
CA ILE A 128 11.34 -5.83 5.75
C ILE A 128 9.81 -5.75 5.77
N ALA A 129 9.12 -6.90 5.87
CA ALA A 129 7.68 -6.99 6.01
C ALA A 129 7.17 -6.21 7.24
N GLY A 130 7.86 -6.33 8.39
CA GLY A 130 7.54 -5.56 9.59
C GLY A 130 7.67 -4.05 9.38
N ILE A 131 8.74 -3.61 8.72
CA ILE A 131 8.94 -2.20 8.38
C ILE A 131 7.86 -1.70 7.43
N ALA A 132 7.63 -2.42 6.33
CA ALA A 132 6.66 -2.05 5.30
C ALA A 132 5.25 -1.92 5.89
N ARG A 133 4.82 -2.89 6.70
CA ARG A 133 3.55 -2.85 7.44
C ARG A 133 3.43 -1.58 8.29
N ASP A 134 4.45 -1.28 9.09
CA ASP A 134 4.40 -0.15 10.01
C ASP A 134 4.44 1.19 9.27
N MET A 135 5.19 1.29 8.17
CA MET A 135 5.21 2.47 7.30
C MET A 135 3.86 2.66 6.58
N TYR A 136 3.28 1.58 6.06
CA TYR A 136 1.98 1.60 5.39
C TYR A 136 0.86 2.01 6.36
N ARG A 137 0.85 1.49 7.59
CA ARG A 137 -0.09 1.94 8.64
C ARG A 137 -0.03 3.45 8.88
N ARG A 138 1.17 4.04 8.91
CA ARG A 138 1.36 5.50 9.05
C ARG A 138 0.91 6.25 7.79
N LYS A 139 1.20 5.73 6.59
CA LYS A 139 0.70 6.29 5.32
C LYS A 139 -0.83 6.34 5.33
N ARG A 140 -1.49 5.22 5.60
CA ARG A 140 -2.96 5.10 5.68
C ARG A 140 -3.57 6.08 6.66
N GLY A 141 -2.99 6.22 7.85
CA GLY A 141 -3.44 7.21 8.84
C GLY A 141 -3.34 8.66 8.32
N ARG A 142 -2.22 9.03 7.68
CA ARG A 142 -2.05 10.36 7.07
C ARG A 142 -3.01 10.58 5.90
N ASP A 143 -3.24 9.57 5.08
CA ASP A 143 -4.13 9.65 3.93
C ASP A 143 -5.59 9.81 4.36
N GLN A 144 -6.02 9.05 5.37
CA GLN A 144 -7.33 9.21 5.98
C GLN A 144 -7.49 10.61 6.58
N ALA A 145 -6.51 11.09 7.35
CA ALA A 145 -6.56 12.41 7.96
C ALA A 145 -6.61 13.53 6.91
N ARG A 146 -5.89 13.39 5.79
CA ARG A 146 -5.92 14.35 4.68
C ARG A 146 -7.29 14.37 4.00
N THR A 147 -7.85 13.20 3.72
CA THR A 147 -9.18 13.08 3.12
C THR A 147 -10.26 13.68 4.01
N GLU A 148 -10.23 13.40 5.31
CA GLU A 148 -11.20 13.98 6.25
C GLU A 148 -11.00 15.49 6.44
N GLY A 149 -9.75 15.97 6.46
CA GLY A 149 -9.45 17.41 6.46
C GLY A 149 -9.94 18.12 5.19
N ALA A 150 -9.78 17.49 4.02
CA ALA A 150 -10.28 18.01 2.75
C ALA A 150 -11.82 18.08 2.75
N LYS A 151 -12.51 17.02 3.21
CA LYS A 151 -13.98 17.02 3.36
C LYS A 151 -14.45 18.10 4.34
N ALA A 152 -13.76 18.27 5.47
CA ALA A 152 -14.09 19.32 6.44
C ALA A 152 -13.93 20.72 5.85
N MET A 153 -12.83 20.96 5.11
CA MET A 153 -12.62 22.22 4.40
C MET A 153 -13.69 22.46 3.33
N ALA A 154 -14.09 21.43 2.59
CA ALA A 154 -15.18 21.51 1.61
C ALA A 154 -16.50 21.93 2.28
N ARG A 155 -16.88 21.31 3.40
CA ARG A 155 -18.07 21.69 4.19
C ARG A 155 -18.01 23.16 4.65
N THR A 156 -16.86 23.61 5.16
CA THR A 156 -16.66 25.01 5.57
C THR A 156 -16.84 25.98 4.40
N ARG A 157 -16.30 25.65 3.23
CA ARG A 157 -16.45 26.46 2.01
C ARG A 157 -17.89 26.49 1.51
N VAL A 158 -18.56 25.34 1.48
CA VAL A 158 -19.98 25.21 1.11
C VAL A 158 -20.87 26.05 2.04
N ARG A 159 -20.68 25.93 3.36
CA ARG A 159 -21.41 26.74 4.34
C ARG A 159 -21.29 28.24 4.06
N ARG A 160 -20.06 28.72 3.79
CA ARG A 160 -19.81 30.12 3.43
C ARG A 160 -20.57 30.52 2.17
N LYS A 161 -20.51 29.68 1.13
CA LYS A 161 -21.23 29.93 -0.13
C LYS A 161 -22.75 29.93 0.02
N LEU A 162 -23.31 29.07 0.87
CA LEU A 162 -24.75 29.07 1.19
C LEU A 162 -25.19 30.37 1.86
N ILE A 163 -24.37 30.92 2.78
CA ILE A 163 -24.63 32.23 3.40
C ILE A 163 -24.57 33.34 2.33
N GLU A 164 -23.55 33.33 1.46
CA GLU A 164 -23.41 34.32 0.37
C GLU A 164 -24.62 34.34 -0.58
N ILE A 165 -25.26 33.20 -0.83
CA ILE A 165 -26.48 33.11 -1.68
C ILE A 165 -27.79 33.20 -0.86
N ASN A 166 -27.75 33.71 0.37
CA ASN A 166 -28.90 33.88 1.28
C ASN A 166 -29.66 32.59 1.62
N CYS A 167 -29.01 31.43 1.53
CA CYS A 167 -29.56 30.12 1.93
C CYS A 167 -29.18 29.78 3.38
N THR A 168 -29.44 30.69 4.32
CA THR A 168 -28.97 30.61 5.72
C THR A 168 -29.46 29.37 6.46
N ARG A 169 -30.74 29.01 6.36
CA ARG A 169 -31.30 27.79 6.97
C ARG A 169 -30.59 26.52 6.50
N ALA A 170 -30.14 26.46 5.24
CA ALA A 170 -29.37 25.34 4.73
C ALA A 170 -27.93 25.35 5.24
N ALA A 171 -27.34 26.54 5.42
CA ALA A 171 -26.02 26.70 6.00
C ALA A 171 -25.96 26.25 7.47
N ASP A 172 -27.05 26.40 8.22
CA ASP A 172 -27.13 25.99 9.63
C ASP A 172 -27.22 24.47 9.81
N SER A 173 -27.79 23.75 8.84
CA SER A 173 -27.88 22.28 8.85
C SER A 173 -26.55 21.64 8.45
N ALA A 174 -25.91 20.94 9.39
CA ALA A 174 -24.68 20.19 9.13
C ALA A 174 -24.88 19.11 8.04
N ASP A 175 -26.03 18.45 8.04
CA ASP A 175 -26.36 17.37 7.09
C ASP A 175 -26.52 17.91 5.67
N VAL A 176 -27.22 19.04 5.49
CA VAL A 176 -27.38 19.68 4.17
C VAL A 176 -26.03 20.15 3.62
N VAL A 177 -25.20 20.76 4.47
CA VAL A 177 -23.85 21.18 4.09
C VAL A 177 -22.99 19.98 3.67
N ALA A 178 -23.09 18.85 4.40
CA ALA A 178 -22.36 17.63 4.07
C ALA A 178 -22.82 17.04 2.73
N LEU A 179 -24.14 16.95 2.52
CA LEU A 179 -24.74 16.42 1.29
C LEU A 179 -24.33 17.24 0.05
N ILE A 180 -24.32 18.57 0.15
CA ILE A 180 -23.89 19.46 -0.94
C ILE A 180 -22.39 19.31 -1.20
N ALA A 181 -21.56 19.27 -0.14
CA ALA A 181 -20.12 19.09 -0.30
C ALA A 181 -19.80 17.76 -0.98
N GLU A 182 -20.48 16.69 -0.60
CA GLU A 182 -20.35 15.38 -1.22
C GLU A 182 -20.84 15.37 -2.68
N TRP A 183 -21.98 16.00 -2.97
CA TRP A 183 -22.50 16.11 -4.34
C TRP A 183 -21.51 16.80 -5.29
N LEU A 184 -20.84 17.85 -4.82
CA LEU A 184 -19.82 18.58 -5.58
C LEU A 184 -18.55 17.74 -5.78
N ILE A 185 -18.08 17.05 -4.73
CA ILE A 185 -16.88 16.19 -4.79
C ILE A 185 -17.10 15.03 -5.77
N GLN A 186 -18.26 14.36 -5.71
CA GLN A 186 -18.58 13.25 -6.59
C GLN A 186 -18.62 13.62 -8.08
N ARG A 187 -18.85 14.91 -8.38
CA ARG A 187 -18.93 15.45 -9.76
C ARG A 187 -17.70 16.24 -10.17
N ASP A 188 -16.67 16.26 -9.34
CA ASP A 188 -15.44 17.03 -9.54
C ASP A 188 -15.70 18.53 -9.83
N LEU A 189 -16.67 19.11 -9.13
CA LEU A 189 -17.09 20.51 -9.31
C LEU A 189 -16.42 21.44 -8.30
N TYR A 190 -15.94 22.59 -8.79
CA TYR A 190 -15.43 23.66 -7.93
C TYR A 190 -16.53 24.23 -7.01
N ILE A 191 -16.16 24.59 -5.78
CA ILE A 191 -17.07 25.18 -4.79
C ILE A 191 -17.26 26.68 -5.07
N THR A 192 -18.05 26.98 -6.10
CA THR A 192 -18.49 28.35 -6.46
C THR A 192 -19.92 28.59 -5.99
N SER A 193 -20.37 29.84 -5.94
CA SER A 193 -21.72 30.19 -5.52
C SER A 193 -22.78 29.56 -6.44
N ASP A 194 -22.53 29.51 -7.75
CA ASP A 194 -23.43 28.91 -8.74
C ASP A 194 -23.49 27.39 -8.62
N ASN A 195 -22.34 26.72 -8.46
CA ASN A 195 -22.31 25.27 -8.27
C ASN A 195 -22.94 24.87 -6.94
N VAL A 196 -22.77 25.65 -5.87
CA VAL A 196 -23.44 25.41 -4.58
C VAL A 196 -24.94 25.62 -4.69
N ARG A 197 -25.42 26.59 -5.49
CA ARG A 197 -26.85 26.76 -5.77
C ARG A 197 -27.41 25.56 -6.54
N ALA A 198 -26.73 25.13 -7.62
CA ALA A 198 -27.13 23.97 -8.41
C ALA A 198 -27.14 22.69 -7.57
N ALA A 199 -26.10 22.49 -6.75
CA ALA A 199 -26.02 21.37 -5.82
C ALA A 199 -27.16 21.42 -4.79
N PHE A 200 -27.45 22.59 -4.22
CA PHE A 200 -28.54 22.76 -3.27
C PHE A 200 -29.92 22.44 -3.87
N GLU A 201 -30.18 22.89 -5.09
CA GLU A 201 -31.40 22.56 -5.83
C GLU A 201 -31.50 21.07 -6.14
N ALA A 202 -30.40 20.46 -6.61
CA ALA A 202 -30.35 19.03 -6.92
C ALA A 202 -30.54 18.14 -5.67
N THR A 203 -29.91 18.53 -4.55
CA THR A 203 -30.01 17.82 -3.26
C THR A 203 -31.35 18.03 -2.55
N ARG A 204 -32.10 19.09 -2.88
CA ARG A 204 -33.50 19.27 -2.46
C ARG A 204 -34.49 18.34 -3.19
N GLY A 205 -34.06 17.60 -4.22
CA GLY A 205 -34.90 16.68 -4.98
C GLY A 205 -34.23 15.35 -5.37
N GLY A 206 -34.17 14.37 -4.45
CA GLY A 206 -34.04 12.94 -4.80
C GLY A 206 -33.64 12.03 -3.64
N PRO A 207 -34.17 10.78 -3.50
CA PRO A 207 -35.02 10.02 -4.42
C PRO A 207 -36.53 10.07 -4.06
N LYS A 208 -37.40 10.24 -5.06
CA LYS A 208 -38.82 9.90 -4.90
C LYS A 208 -38.93 8.38 -4.83
N VAL A 209 -39.19 7.86 -3.63
CA VAL A 209 -39.61 6.47 -3.45
C VAL A 209 -40.93 6.31 -4.20
N VAL A 210 -40.91 5.64 -5.34
CA VAL A 210 -42.14 5.23 -6.02
C VAL A 210 -42.78 4.16 -5.14
N THR A 211 -43.77 4.57 -4.35
CA THR A 211 -44.64 3.63 -3.65
C THR A 211 -45.57 3.05 -4.71
N PHE A 212 -45.38 1.78 -5.06
CA PHE A 212 -46.36 1.05 -5.85
C PHE A 212 -47.61 0.83 -4.99
N GLN A 213 -48.75 1.35 -5.45
CA GLN A 213 -50.08 0.90 -5.03
C GLN A 213 -50.56 -0.20 -5.97
#